data_AF-A0A7J6PZE5-F1
#
_entry.id   AF-A0A7J6PZE5-F1
#
_cell.length_a   1.000
_cell.length_b   1.000
_cell.length_c   1.000
_cell.angle_alpha   90.00
_cell.angle_beta   90.00
_cell.angle_gamma   90.00
#
_symmetry.space_group_name_H-M   'P 1'
#
loop_
_entity.id
_entity.type
_entity.pdbx_description
1 polymer ?
#
loop_
_entity_poly.entity_id
_entity_poly.type
_entity_poly.pdbx_seq_one_letter_code
_entity_poly.pdbx_strand_id
1 'polypeptide(L)'
;TFEAGSPFSCSTLLFTASVGSGVLALPSAAKGVGLGLGLRILLGACLISATSDWILGRAVSISGEKTYGSILGWSVAYTKGRHGKGKRMPAFDAFMAVYQAAAIVTYLIFLGDFVPSVIQVWFDASASRTLSLVCIVYLAVLPLSVGSEISSLRAVGSFSLWVMAITAFTAVWKTPWNQLAQDQLANATPSSSVDWRQVMHALSLGTFAYMNQVNAVCITSELHNPTRRRLASVCATTALCLFLCYAALMSAV
;
A
#
# COMPACT_ATOMS: atom_id res chain seq x y z
N THR A 1 -3.31 5.76 23.24
CA THR A 1 -3.69 4.35 23.45
C THR A 1 -3.93 3.72 22.10
N PHE A 2 -3.28 2.59 21.81
CA PHE A 2 -3.56 1.79 20.62
C PHE A 2 -4.91 1.12 20.94
N GLU A 3 -6.01 1.62 20.41
CA GLU A 3 -7.35 1.07 20.60
C GLU A 3 -7.96 0.70 19.25
N ALA A 4 -8.79 -0.35 19.25
CA ALA A 4 -9.53 -0.78 18.07
C ALA A 4 -10.41 0.37 17.56
N GLY A 5 -10.43 0.61 16.25
CA GLY A 5 -11.19 1.69 15.64
C GLY A 5 -10.70 3.11 15.96
N SER A 6 -9.52 3.26 16.57
CA SER A 6 -8.86 4.57 16.71
C SER A 6 -8.33 5.07 15.36
N PRO A 7 -8.25 6.41 15.13
CA PRO A 7 -7.72 6.96 13.88
C PRO A 7 -6.31 6.49 13.57
N PHE A 8 -5.48 6.36 14.62
CA PHE A 8 -4.12 5.87 14.49
C PHE A 8 -4.09 4.39 14.04
N SER A 9 -4.93 3.52 14.62
CA SER A 9 -5.04 2.13 14.18
C SER A 9 -5.54 1.98 12.75
N CYS A 10 -6.53 2.78 12.33
CA CYS A 10 -6.99 2.76 10.93
C CYS A 10 -5.90 3.26 9.97
N SER A 11 -5.12 4.27 10.39
CA SER A 11 -4.01 4.79 9.58
C SER A 11 -2.89 3.76 9.42
N THR A 12 -2.53 3.03 10.48
CA THR A 12 -1.51 1.97 10.39
C THR A 12 -1.99 0.79 9.54
N LEU A 13 -3.28 0.43 9.60
CA LEU A 13 -3.87 -0.59 8.74
C LEU A 13 -3.89 -0.15 7.26
N LEU A 14 -4.29 1.09 6.95
CA LEU A 14 -4.23 1.61 5.57
C LEU A 14 -2.80 1.70 5.06
N PHE A 15 -1.86 2.13 5.92
CA PHE A 15 -0.44 2.15 5.60
C PHE A 15 0.05 0.75 5.24
N THR A 16 -0.27 -0.24 6.07
CA THR A 16 0.14 -1.64 5.85
C THR A 16 -0.52 -2.24 4.61
N ALA A 17 -1.77 -1.87 4.32
CA ALA A 17 -2.46 -2.29 3.11
C ALA A 17 -1.83 -1.70 1.83
N SER A 18 -1.13 -0.56 1.95
CA SER A 18 -0.38 0.07 0.84
C SER A 18 1.02 -0.51 0.72
N VAL A 19 1.67 -0.80 1.86
CA VAL A 19 3.01 -1.41 1.91
C VAL A 19 2.93 -2.85 1.41
N GLY A 20 3.22 -3.00 0.12
CA GLY A 20 3.26 -4.27 -0.56
C GLY A 20 4.48 -4.43 -1.46
N SER A 21 4.36 -5.31 -2.45
CA SER A 21 5.40 -5.56 -3.46
C SER A 21 5.76 -4.33 -4.29
N GLY A 22 4.83 -3.37 -4.44
CA GLY A 22 5.05 -2.13 -5.19
C GLY A 22 6.23 -1.30 -4.66
N VAL A 23 6.51 -1.38 -3.36
CA VAL A 23 7.62 -0.64 -2.73
C VAL A 23 8.99 -1.06 -3.28
N LEU A 24 9.15 -2.35 -3.57
CA LEU A 24 10.41 -2.91 -4.08
C LEU A 24 10.71 -2.45 -5.52
N ALA A 25 9.66 -2.08 -6.27
CA ALA A 25 9.78 -1.63 -7.64
C ALA A 25 10.06 -0.11 -7.76
N LEU A 26 9.83 0.67 -6.71
CA LEU A 26 10.02 2.13 -6.72
C LEU A 26 11.47 2.57 -7.00
N PRO A 27 12.51 1.96 -6.40
CA PRO A 27 13.91 2.18 -6.78
C PRO A 27 14.16 2.00 -8.28
N SER A 28 13.68 0.90 -8.86
CA SER A 28 13.87 0.61 -10.28
C SER A 28 13.14 1.62 -11.17
N ALA A 29 11.97 2.10 -10.74
CA ALA A 29 11.26 3.17 -11.44
C ALA A 29 12.06 4.49 -11.41
N ALA A 30 12.65 4.84 -10.26
CA ALA A 30 13.46 6.04 -10.07
C ALA A 30 14.64 6.11 -11.05
N LYS A 31 15.32 4.98 -11.28
CA LYS A 31 16.46 4.91 -12.21
C LYS A 31 16.10 5.24 -13.65
N GLY A 32 14.88 4.92 -14.08
CA GLY A 32 14.45 5.17 -15.46
C GLY A 32 14.07 6.64 -15.70
N VAL A 33 13.33 7.25 -14.78
CA VAL A 33 12.79 8.61 -14.98
C VAL A 33 13.60 9.72 -14.30
N GLY A 34 14.57 9.36 -13.46
CA GLY A 34 15.30 10.27 -12.59
C GLY A 34 14.51 10.63 -11.33
N LEU A 35 15.24 10.99 -10.27
CA LEU A 35 14.68 11.26 -8.94
C LEU A 35 13.63 12.39 -8.95
N GLY A 36 13.89 13.49 -9.65
CA GLY A 36 12.99 14.65 -9.68
C GLY A 36 11.62 14.33 -10.29
N LEU A 37 11.59 13.68 -11.45
CA LEU A 37 10.34 13.27 -12.10
C LEU A 37 9.65 12.14 -11.33
N GLY A 38 10.42 11.20 -10.79
CA GLY A 38 9.95 10.14 -9.92
C GLY A 38 9.22 10.65 -8.66
N LEU A 39 9.79 11.65 -7.97
CA LEU A 39 9.15 12.27 -6.80
C LEU A 39 7.85 13.00 -7.15
N ARG A 40 7.77 13.65 -8.33
CA ARG A 40 6.53 14.27 -8.81
C ARG A 40 5.45 13.23 -9.11
N ILE A 41 5.81 12.11 -9.71
CA ILE A 41 4.91 10.98 -9.96
C ILE A 41 4.39 10.41 -8.64
N LEU A 42 5.27 10.19 -7.65
CA LEU A 42 4.87 9.74 -6.31
C LEU A 42 3.91 10.73 -5.64
N LEU A 43 4.18 12.03 -5.72
CA LEU A 43 3.30 13.04 -5.15
C LEU A 43 1.91 13.00 -5.80
N GLY A 44 1.84 12.85 -7.13
CA GLY A 44 0.57 12.67 -7.84
C GLY A 44 -0.18 11.42 -7.41
N ALA A 45 0.49 10.27 -7.34
CA ALA A 45 -0.10 9.02 -6.88
C ALA A 45 -0.59 9.11 -5.42
N CYS A 46 0.18 9.77 -4.56
CA CYS A 46 -0.17 10.04 -3.16
C CYS A 46 -1.48 10.85 -3.05
N LEU A 47 -1.61 11.93 -3.82
CA LEU A 47 -2.82 12.75 -3.83
C LEU A 47 -4.05 11.97 -4.36
N ILE A 48 -3.87 11.21 -5.45
CA ILE A 48 -4.93 10.36 -6.01
C ILE A 48 -5.37 9.31 -4.98
N SER A 49 -4.43 8.67 -4.29
CA SER A 49 -4.73 7.69 -3.25
C SER A 49 -5.48 8.31 -2.07
N ALA A 50 -4.96 9.43 -1.53
CA ALA A 50 -5.56 10.10 -0.37
C ALA A 50 -6.98 10.59 -0.67
N THR A 51 -7.21 11.12 -1.88
CA THR A 51 -8.55 11.54 -2.31
C THR A 51 -9.49 10.35 -2.52
N SER A 52 -9.00 9.26 -3.11
CA SER A 52 -9.78 8.02 -3.27
C SER A 52 -10.19 7.42 -1.93
N ASP A 53 -9.25 7.30 -0.98
CA ASP A 53 -9.51 6.82 0.38
C ASP A 53 -10.51 7.70 1.13
N TRP A 54 -10.39 9.02 0.95
CA TRP A 54 -11.34 9.95 1.54
C TRP A 54 -12.74 9.79 0.95
N ILE A 55 -12.88 9.64 -0.37
CA ILE A 55 -14.16 9.41 -1.04
C ILE A 55 -14.80 8.09 -0.56
N LEU A 56 -14.03 7.00 -0.53
CA LEU A 56 -14.50 5.69 -0.07
C LEU A 56 -14.90 5.72 1.40
N GLY A 57 -14.07 6.28 2.27
CA GLY A 57 -14.38 6.41 3.68
C GLY A 57 -15.59 7.30 3.94
N ARG A 58 -15.81 8.34 3.11
CA ARG A 58 -17.03 9.16 3.18
C ARG A 58 -18.24 8.34 2.79
N ALA A 59 -18.17 7.55 1.72
CA ALA A 59 -19.23 6.66 1.30
C ALA A 59 -19.60 5.66 2.42
N VAL A 60 -18.60 5.05 3.07
CA VAL A 60 -18.81 4.17 4.25
C VAL A 60 -19.47 4.94 5.40
N SER A 61 -18.96 6.14 5.75
CA SER A 61 -19.48 6.93 6.87
C SER A 61 -20.95 7.37 6.70
N ILE A 62 -21.40 7.56 5.46
CA ILE A 62 -22.76 8.02 5.14
C ILE A 62 -23.71 6.84 4.95
N SER A 63 -23.27 5.80 4.23
CA SER A 63 -24.10 4.65 3.91
C SER A 63 -24.22 3.65 5.07
N GLY A 64 -23.20 3.57 5.93
CA GLY A 64 -23.08 2.53 6.96
C GLY A 64 -22.75 1.14 6.40
N GLU A 65 -22.51 1.03 5.09
CA GLU A 65 -22.25 -0.24 4.42
C GLU A 65 -20.80 -0.69 4.58
N LYS A 66 -20.60 -2.01 4.72
CA LYS A 66 -19.28 -2.62 4.97
C LYS A 66 -18.68 -3.36 3.77
N THR A 67 -19.42 -3.44 2.66
CA THR A 67 -18.99 -4.16 1.45
C THR A 67 -19.03 -3.23 0.24
N TYR A 68 -18.15 -3.50 -0.72
CA TYR A 68 -18.06 -2.72 -1.95
C TYR A 68 -19.33 -2.81 -2.79
N GLY A 69 -19.91 -4.00 -2.92
CA GLY A 69 -21.15 -4.23 -3.65
C GLY A 69 -22.36 -3.54 -3.01
N SER A 70 -22.37 -3.40 -1.68
CA SER A 70 -23.38 -2.59 -0.98
C SER A 70 -23.18 -1.10 -1.22
N ILE A 71 -21.95 -0.58 -1.10
CA ILE A 71 -21.66 0.85 -1.33
C ILE A 71 -22.00 1.24 -2.77
N LEU A 72 -21.66 0.41 -3.74
CA LEU A 72 -22.00 0.67 -5.14
C LEU A 72 -23.52 0.68 -5.35
N GLY A 73 -24.23 -0.31 -4.78
CA GLY A 73 -25.69 -0.36 -4.82
C GLY A 73 -26.35 0.86 -4.16
N TRP A 74 -25.80 1.32 -3.05
CA TRP A 74 -26.23 2.52 -2.35
C TRP A 74 -26.00 3.79 -3.19
N SER A 75 -24.80 3.94 -3.77
CA SER A 75 -24.46 5.09 -4.62
C SER A 75 -25.36 5.19 -5.86
N VAL A 76 -25.70 4.06 -6.49
CA VAL A 76 -26.63 4.02 -7.62
C VAL A 76 -28.07 4.35 -7.20
N ALA A 77 -28.49 3.93 -6.01
CA ALA A 77 -29.81 4.30 -5.50
C ALA A 77 -29.88 5.79 -5.13
N TYR A 78 -28.81 6.32 -4.55
CA TYR A 78 -28.68 7.73 -4.19
C TYR A 78 -28.78 8.64 -5.42
N THR A 79 -28.09 8.32 -6.52
CA THR A 79 -28.19 9.09 -7.77
C THR A 79 -29.58 9.04 -8.42
N LYS A 80 -30.35 7.97 -8.18
CA LYS A 80 -31.74 7.82 -8.63
C LYS A 80 -32.77 8.42 -7.67
N GLY A 81 -32.34 9.18 -6.66
CA GLY A 81 -33.22 9.81 -5.65
C GLY A 81 -33.82 8.83 -4.64
N ARG A 82 -33.45 7.55 -4.67
CA ARG A 82 -33.94 6.50 -3.76
C ARG A 82 -33.04 6.42 -2.54
N HIS A 83 -33.28 7.33 -1.61
CA HIS A 83 -32.55 7.40 -0.34
C HIS A 83 -32.76 6.09 0.45
N GLY A 84 -31.70 5.29 0.59
CA GLY A 84 -31.64 4.15 1.53
C GLY A 84 -32.08 2.77 1.02
N LYS A 85 -32.39 2.58 -0.28
CA LYS A 85 -32.79 1.26 -0.83
C LYS A 85 -31.91 0.81 -2.00
N GLY A 86 -30.61 0.77 -1.78
CA GLY A 86 -29.65 0.18 -2.72
C GLY A 86 -29.72 -1.34 -2.69
N LYS A 87 -29.94 -1.99 -3.84
CA LYS A 87 -29.78 -3.44 -3.94
C LYS A 87 -28.28 -3.75 -3.96
N ARG A 88 -27.81 -4.59 -3.04
CA ARG A 88 -26.43 -5.08 -3.02
C ARG A 88 -26.07 -5.69 -4.38
N MET A 89 -24.87 -5.39 -4.87
CA MET A 89 -24.35 -5.87 -6.15
C MET A 89 -23.30 -6.96 -5.91
N PRO A 90 -23.70 -8.24 -5.76
CA PRO A 90 -22.77 -9.32 -5.40
C PRO A 90 -21.70 -9.59 -6.46
N ALA A 91 -21.96 -9.27 -7.73
CA ALA A 91 -20.98 -9.38 -8.79
C ALA A 91 -19.74 -8.52 -8.54
N PHE A 92 -19.91 -7.33 -7.93
CA PHE A 92 -18.79 -6.46 -7.60
C PHE A 92 -18.01 -6.99 -6.39
N ASP A 93 -18.70 -7.54 -5.39
CA ASP A 93 -18.03 -8.23 -4.27
C ASP A 93 -17.22 -9.44 -4.77
N ALA A 94 -17.76 -10.22 -5.70
CA ALA A 94 -17.05 -11.35 -6.30
C ALA A 94 -15.81 -10.90 -7.08
N PHE A 95 -15.90 -9.80 -7.84
CA PHE A 95 -14.75 -9.21 -8.52
C PHE A 95 -13.65 -8.79 -7.53
N MET A 96 -14.02 -8.09 -6.46
CA MET A 96 -13.06 -7.67 -5.42
C MET A 96 -12.43 -8.88 -4.70
N ALA A 97 -13.20 -9.96 -4.48
CA ALA A 97 -12.68 -11.19 -3.89
C ALA A 97 -11.65 -11.89 -4.79
N VAL A 98 -11.92 -11.99 -6.09
CA VAL A 98 -10.96 -12.55 -7.07
C VAL A 98 -9.70 -11.70 -7.14
N TYR A 99 -9.85 -10.37 -7.16
CA TYR A 99 -8.73 -9.44 -7.12
C TYR A 99 -7.86 -9.67 -5.87
N GLN A 100 -8.48 -9.79 -4.70
CA GLN A 100 -7.77 -10.00 -3.44
C GLN A 100 -7.09 -11.38 -3.39
N ALA A 101 -7.70 -12.42 -3.97
CA ALA A 101 -7.07 -13.73 -4.11
C ALA A 101 -5.80 -13.67 -4.98
N ALA A 102 -5.84 -12.94 -6.10
CA ALA A 102 -4.67 -12.73 -6.94
C ALA A 102 -3.55 -11.96 -6.22
N ALA A 103 -3.90 -10.97 -5.39
CA ALA A 103 -2.95 -10.26 -4.54
C ALA A 103 -2.28 -11.19 -3.52
N ILE A 104 -3.05 -12.08 -2.87
CA ILE A 104 -2.51 -13.09 -1.93
C ILE A 104 -1.51 -14.01 -2.64
N VAL A 105 -1.87 -14.54 -3.82
CA VAL A 105 -0.96 -15.38 -4.63
C VAL A 105 0.33 -14.63 -4.96
N THR A 106 0.24 -13.36 -5.32
CA THR A 106 1.39 -12.51 -5.64
C THR A 106 2.31 -12.34 -4.42
N TYR A 107 1.75 -12.08 -3.24
CA TYR A 107 2.53 -12.01 -2.00
C TYR A 107 3.20 -13.34 -1.66
N LEU A 108 2.52 -14.46 -1.84
CA LEU A 108 3.12 -15.78 -1.64
C LEU A 108 4.26 -16.03 -2.63
N ILE A 109 4.12 -15.67 -3.91
CA ILE A 109 5.21 -15.79 -4.90
C ILE A 109 6.44 -15.03 -4.41
N PHE A 110 6.30 -13.74 -4.09
CA PHE A 110 7.42 -12.93 -3.60
C PHE A 110 8.06 -13.53 -2.36
N LEU A 111 7.25 -13.98 -1.41
CA LEU A 111 7.75 -14.50 -0.15
C LEU A 111 8.46 -15.85 -0.32
N GLY A 112 8.00 -16.67 -1.28
CA GLY A 112 8.66 -17.90 -1.69
C GLY A 112 10.04 -17.68 -2.33
N ASP A 113 10.29 -16.50 -2.89
CA ASP A 113 11.60 -16.14 -3.45
C ASP A 113 12.50 -15.44 -2.40
N PHE A 114 11.91 -14.59 -1.55
CA PHE A 114 12.66 -13.85 -0.53
C PHE A 114 13.12 -14.71 0.65
N VAL A 115 12.25 -15.55 1.22
CA VAL A 115 12.57 -16.27 2.45
C VAL A 115 13.73 -17.26 2.27
N PRO A 116 13.76 -18.11 1.22
CA PRO A 116 14.94 -18.95 0.96
C PRO A 116 16.23 -18.15 0.80
N SER A 117 16.18 -17.02 0.09
CA SER A 117 17.32 -16.15 -0.14
C SER A 117 17.87 -15.56 1.16
N VAL A 118 16.99 -15.14 2.07
CA VAL A 118 17.37 -14.64 3.40
C VAL A 118 17.97 -15.76 4.26
N ILE A 119 17.37 -16.95 4.26
CA ILE A 119 17.88 -18.10 5.02
C ILE A 119 19.29 -18.47 4.54
N GLN A 120 19.50 -18.49 3.23
CA GLN A 120 20.80 -18.79 2.64
C GLN A 120 21.87 -17.77 3.07
N VAL A 121 21.54 -16.47 3.05
CA VAL A 121 22.53 -15.42 3.41
C VAL A 121 22.85 -15.42 4.91
N TRP A 122 21.87 -15.70 5.78
CA TRP A 122 22.04 -15.55 7.23
C TRP A 122 22.51 -16.82 7.93
N PHE A 123 22.07 -17.98 7.44
CA PHE A 123 22.31 -19.28 8.07
C PHE A 123 23.16 -20.22 7.21
N ASP A 124 23.57 -19.78 6.01
CA ASP A 124 24.28 -20.60 5.01
C ASP A 124 23.56 -21.93 4.70
N ALA A 125 22.23 -21.91 4.83
CA ALA A 125 21.38 -23.07 4.67
C ALA A 125 20.52 -22.96 3.40
N SER A 126 20.47 -24.03 2.62
CA SER A 126 19.57 -24.10 1.46
C SER A 126 18.17 -24.50 1.93
N ALA A 127 17.22 -23.57 1.80
CA ALA A 127 15.80 -23.86 2.04
C ALA A 127 15.08 -24.05 0.70
N SER A 128 14.28 -25.12 0.59
CA SER A 128 13.39 -25.29 -0.56
C SER A 128 12.28 -24.23 -0.54
N ARG A 129 12.04 -23.59 -1.69
CA ARG A 129 10.95 -22.63 -1.89
C ARG A 129 9.60 -23.16 -1.38
N THR A 130 9.28 -24.42 -1.69
CA THR A 130 8.01 -25.04 -1.27
C THR A 130 7.93 -25.16 0.24
N LEU A 131 9.02 -25.58 0.90
CA LEU A 131 9.06 -25.72 2.35
C LEU A 131 8.93 -24.36 3.04
N SER A 132 9.64 -23.32 2.55
CA SER A 132 9.49 -21.96 3.07
C SER A 132 8.05 -21.45 2.92
N LEU A 133 7.40 -21.67 1.78
CA LEU A 133 6.00 -21.28 1.58
C LEU A 133 5.06 -21.98 2.56
N VAL A 134 5.18 -23.30 2.69
CA VAL A 134 4.35 -24.08 3.63
C VAL A 134 4.56 -23.58 5.06
N CYS A 135 5.81 -23.42 5.51
CA CYS A 135 6.11 -22.91 6.83
C CYS A 135 5.48 -21.54 7.09
N ILE A 136 5.55 -20.61 6.14
CA ILE A 136 4.98 -19.27 6.32
C ILE A 136 3.46 -19.33 6.37
N VAL A 137 2.83 -20.10 5.49
CA VAL A 137 1.37 -20.23 5.49
C VAL A 137 0.90 -20.77 6.85
N TYR A 138 1.53 -21.83 7.36
CA TYR A 138 1.13 -22.44 8.62
C TYR A 138 1.49 -21.63 9.87
N LEU A 139 2.67 -21.00 9.89
CA LEU A 139 3.17 -20.31 11.09
C LEU A 139 2.76 -18.84 11.17
N ALA A 140 2.48 -18.18 10.05
CA ALA A 140 2.17 -16.76 10.01
C ALA A 140 0.79 -16.47 9.42
N VAL A 141 0.48 -16.95 8.21
CA VAL A 141 -0.75 -16.55 7.51
C VAL A 141 -2.00 -17.14 8.16
N LEU A 142 -2.03 -18.44 8.42
CA LEU A 142 -3.17 -19.12 9.03
C LEU A 142 -3.54 -18.57 10.42
N PRO A 143 -2.62 -18.42 11.40
CA PRO A 143 -3.00 -17.90 12.71
C PRO A 143 -3.53 -16.47 12.65
N LEU A 144 -2.99 -15.64 11.74
CA LEU A 144 -3.48 -14.28 11.52
C LEU A 144 -4.85 -14.24 10.82
N SER A 145 -5.19 -15.28 10.05
CA SER A 145 -6.48 -15.39 9.34
C SER A 145 -7.64 -15.88 10.21
N VAL A 146 -7.35 -16.41 11.40
CA VAL A 146 -8.37 -16.87 12.37
C VAL A 146 -9.04 -15.70 13.10
N GLY A 147 -8.41 -14.52 13.13
CA GLY A 147 -8.97 -13.32 13.77
C GLY A 147 -10.28 -12.87 13.10
N SER A 148 -11.32 -12.63 13.90
CA SER A 148 -12.64 -12.23 13.42
C SER A 148 -12.75 -10.75 13.03
N GLU A 149 -11.78 -9.92 13.43
CA GLU A 149 -11.75 -8.48 13.18
C GLU A 149 -10.42 -8.06 12.53
N ILE A 150 -10.47 -7.12 11.58
CA ILE A 150 -9.26 -6.60 10.91
C ILE A 150 -8.40 -5.83 11.91
N SER A 151 -9.04 -5.19 12.89
CA SER A 151 -8.41 -4.61 14.07
C SER A 151 -7.45 -5.57 14.79
N SER A 152 -7.61 -6.90 14.72
CA SER A 152 -6.63 -7.83 15.31
C SER A 152 -5.25 -7.77 14.63
N LEU A 153 -5.19 -7.40 13.34
CA LEU A 153 -3.94 -7.26 12.57
C LEU A 153 -3.20 -5.96 12.85
N ARG A 154 -3.75 -5.04 13.63
CA ARG A 154 -3.13 -3.73 13.91
C ARG A 154 -1.73 -3.83 14.52
N ALA A 155 -1.46 -4.87 15.31
CA ALA A 155 -0.12 -5.10 15.87
C ALA A 155 0.89 -5.41 14.77
N VAL A 156 0.50 -6.27 13.82
CA VAL A 156 1.29 -6.56 12.61
C VAL A 156 1.44 -5.32 11.74
N GLY A 157 0.39 -4.51 11.63
CA GLY A 157 0.46 -3.27 10.85
C GLY A 157 1.44 -2.23 11.43
N SER A 158 1.45 -2.08 12.75
CA SER A 158 2.48 -1.27 13.42
C SER A 158 3.88 -1.82 13.21
N PHE A 159 4.06 -3.13 13.25
CA PHE A 159 5.35 -3.77 12.95
C PHE A 159 5.80 -3.49 11.51
N SER A 160 4.89 -3.57 10.54
CA SER A 160 5.19 -3.24 9.13
C SER A 160 5.66 -1.79 8.96
N LEU A 161 5.10 -0.85 9.73
CA LEU A 161 5.52 0.56 9.71
C LEU A 161 6.97 0.70 10.19
N TRP A 162 7.34 0.03 11.28
CA TRP A 162 8.73 0.02 11.78
C TRP A 162 9.69 -0.63 10.79
N VAL A 163 9.35 -1.78 10.22
CA VAL A 163 10.19 -2.44 9.21
C VAL A 163 10.40 -1.53 8.00
N MET A 164 9.33 -0.85 7.54
CA MET A 164 9.43 0.11 6.44
C MET A 164 10.33 1.30 6.79
N ALA A 165 10.16 1.88 7.99
CA ALA A 165 10.97 3.00 8.45
C ALA A 165 12.47 2.63 8.56
N ILE A 166 12.78 1.43 9.09
CA ILE A 166 14.15 0.91 9.15
C ILE A 166 14.69 0.66 7.74
N THR A 167 13.87 0.12 6.83
CA THR A 167 14.29 -0.11 5.43
C THR A 167 14.60 1.22 4.74
N ALA A 168 13.74 2.22 4.89
CA ALA A 168 13.97 3.57 4.37
C ALA A 168 15.22 4.23 4.99
N PHE A 169 15.41 4.11 6.30
CA PHE A 169 16.58 4.63 6.99
C PHE A 169 17.87 3.94 6.54
N THR A 170 17.89 2.61 6.46
CA THR A 170 19.06 1.85 6.01
C THR A 170 19.39 2.12 4.56
N ALA A 171 18.38 2.33 3.70
CA ALA A 171 18.57 2.77 2.32
C ALA A 171 19.27 4.14 2.29
N VAL A 172 18.75 5.13 3.02
CA VAL A 172 19.34 6.48 3.13
C VAL A 172 20.69 6.48 3.86
N TRP A 173 20.99 5.51 4.72
CA TRP A 173 22.30 5.48 5.38
C TRP A 173 23.38 4.87 4.47
N LYS A 174 23.01 3.88 3.67
CA LYS A 174 23.95 3.15 2.80
C LYS A 174 24.23 3.84 1.48
N THR A 175 23.43 4.81 1.04
CA THR A 175 23.73 5.50 -0.21
C THR A 175 25.03 6.30 -0.06
N PRO A 176 26.00 6.15 -0.98
CA PRO A 176 27.17 7.00 -1.00
C PRO A 176 26.81 8.38 -1.60
N TRP A 177 26.36 9.33 -0.77
CA TRP A 177 25.93 10.68 -1.20
C TRP A 177 26.97 11.39 -2.08
N ASN A 178 28.26 11.18 -1.80
CA ASN A 178 29.35 11.81 -2.54
C ASN A 178 29.47 11.28 -3.98
N GLN A 179 29.22 9.98 -4.18
CA GLN A 179 29.22 9.37 -5.52
C GLN A 179 27.96 9.75 -6.29
N LEU A 180 26.81 9.80 -5.60
CA LEU A 180 25.55 10.22 -6.21
C LEU A 180 25.59 11.68 -6.71
N ALA A 181 26.21 12.58 -5.94
CA ALA A 181 26.39 13.98 -6.35
C ALA A 181 27.33 14.12 -7.56
N GLN A 182 28.39 13.31 -7.63
CA GLN A 182 29.29 13.27 -8.78
C GLN A 182 28.62 12.66 -10.02
N ASP A 183 27.86 11.58 -9.87
CA ASP A 183 27.13 10.93 -10.96
C ASP A 183 25.99 11.80 -11.49
N GLN A 184 25.27 12.53 -10.64
CA GLN A 184 24.24 13.47 -11.09
C GLN A 184 24.83 14.69 -11.80
N LEU A 185 26.00 15.17 -11.38
CA LEU A 185 26.71 16.26 -12.04
C LEU A 185 27.33 15.82 -13.38
N ALA A 186 27.87 14.59 -13.44
CA ALA A 186 28.41 14.00 -14.66
C ALA A 186 27.32 13.63 -15.69
N ASN A 187 26.16 13.18 -15.22
CA ASN A 187 25.00 12.86 -16.05
C ASN A 187 24.06 14.04 -16.29
N ALA A 188 24.40 15.26 -15.81
CA ALA A 188 23.69 16.51 -16.14
C ALA A 188 23.95 16.97 -17.59
N THR A 189 24.17 16.04 -18.52
CA THR A 189 24.03 16.33 -19.94
C THR A 189 22.53 16.47 -20.26
N PRO A 190 22.14 17.38 -21.15
CA PRO A 190 20.74 17.62 -21.45
C PRO A 190 20.19 16.47 -22.29
N SER A 191 19.84 15.35 -21.64
CA SER A 191 19.02 14.32 -22.27
C SER A 191 17.62 14.88 -22.42
N SER A 192 17.44 15.63 -23.50
CA SER A 192 16.29 16.47 -23.84
C SER A 192 15.13 15.67 -24.45
N SER A 193 15.08 14.35 -24.25
CA SER A 193 13.92 13.53 -24.59
C SER A 193 13.49 12.73 -23.37
N VAL A 194 12.40 13.17 -22.75
CA VAL A 194 11.67 12.38 -21.76
C VAL A 194 11.19 11.10 -22.45
N ASP A 195 11.72 9.94 -22.06
CA ASP A 195 11.22 8.66 -22.55
C ASP A 195 9.86 8.37 -21.91
N TRP A 196 8.80 8.63 -22.68
CA TRP A 196 7.43 8.47 -22.22
C TRP A 196 7.11 7.04 -21.78
N ARG A 197 7.79 6.03 -22.34
CA ARG A 197 7.62 4.64 -21.93
C ARG A 197 8.06 4.44 -20.48
N GLN A 198 9.19 5.02 -20.10
CA GLN A 198 9.72 4.95 -18.73
C GLN A 198 8.86 5.77 -17.78
N VAL A 199 8.34 6.91 -18.22
CA VAL A 199 7.38 7.72 -17.43
C VAL A 199 6.09 6.96 -17.16
N MET A 200 5.49 6.32 -18.18
CA MET A 200 4.27 5.53 -18.00
C MET A 200 4.51 4.30 -17.11
N HIS A 201 5.69 3.67 -17.23
CA HIS A 201 6.07 2.57 -16.35
C HIS A 201 6.22 3.03 -14.89
N ALA A 202 6.93 4.15 -14.66
CA ALA A 202 7.08 4.74 -13.33
C ALA A 202 5.73 5.21 -12.75
N LEU A 203 4.84 5.76 -13.58
CA LEU A 203 3.48 6.13 -13.18
C LEU A 203 2.69 4.91 -12.73
N SER A 204 2.75 3.80 -13.49
CA SER A 204 2.05 2.56 -13.16
C SER A 204 2.56 1.93 -11.87
N LEU A 205 3.88 1.94 -11.65
CA LEU A 205 4.48 1.46 -10.40
C LEU A 205 4.16 2.39 -9.22
N GLY A 206 4.18 3.70 -9.43
CA GLY A 206 3.83 4.70 -8.43
C GLY A 206 2.39 4.56 -7.96
N THR A 207 1.43 4.43 -8.88
CA THR A 207 0.02 4.21 -8.51
C THR A 207 -0.20 2.86 -7.85
N PHE A 208 0.46 1.80 -8.33
CA PHE A 208 0.40 0.47 -7.72
C PHE A 208 0.96 0.46 -6.28
N ALA A 209 2.03 1.21 -6.01
CA ALA A 209 2.61 1.31 -4.66
C ALA A 209 1.68 1.99 -3.65
N TYR A 210 0.76 2.85 -4.10
CA TYR A 210 -0.26 3.47 -3.25
C TYR A 210 -1.60 2.72 -3.25
N MET A 211 -1.67 1.54 -3.85
CA MET A 211 -2.95 0.85 -3.99
C MET A 211 -3.38 0.17 -2.69
N ASN A 212 -4.27 0.83 -1.96
CA ASN A 212 -4.88 0.34 -0.72
C ASN A 212 -6.42 0.39 -0.77
N GLN A 213 -6.99 0.94 -1.85
CA GLN A 213 -8.41 1.27 -1.99
C GLN A 213 -9.28 0.03 -2.00
N VAL A 214 -8.71 -1.16 -2.20
CA VAL A 214 -9.39 -2.46 -2.12
C VAL A 214 -9.65 -2.92 -0.70
N ASN A 215 -8.90 -2.39 0.27
CA ASN A 215 -9.08 -2.63 1.71
C ASN A 215 -9.68 -1.43 2.43
N ALA A 216 -9.71 -0.26 1.81
CA ALA A 216 -10.13 0.99 2.42
C ALA A 216 -11.57 0.94 2.97
N VAL A 217 -12.52 0.28 2.28
CA VAL A 217 -13.91 0.16 2.78
C VAL A 217 -13.97 -0.63 4.08
N CYS A 218 -13.31 -1.79 4.14
CA CYS A 218 -13.32 -2.62 5.32
C CYS A 218 -12.62 -1.93 6.49
N ILE A 219 -11.45 -1.33 6.26
CA ILE A 219 -10.68 -0.62 7.30
C ILE A 219 -11.43 0.62 7.81
N THR A 220 -12.03 1.41 6.93
CA THR A 220 -12.78 2.62 7.34
C THR A 220 -14.09 2.29 8.04
N SER A 221 -14.67 1.11 7.78
CA SER A 221 -15.87 0.64 8.48
C SER A 221 -15.63 0.29 9.96
N GLU A 222 -14.37 0.06 10.35
CA GLU A 222 -13.98 -0.16 11.74
C GLU A 222 -13.66 1.14 12.50
N LEU A 223 -13.63 2.30 11.81
CA LEU A 223 -13.33 3.58 12.45
C LEU A 223 -14.47 4.02 13.37
N HIS A 224 -14.21 4.11 14.67
CA HIS A 224 -15.21 4.52 15.65
C HIS A 224 -15.53 6.02 15.53
N ASN A 225 -16.81 6.40 15.45
CA ASN A 225 -17.28 7.78 15.29
C ASN A 225 -16.62 8.49 14.08
N PRO A 226 -16.89 8.02 12.84
CA PRO A 226 -16.23 8.52 11.63
C PRO A 226 -16.72 9.93 11.28
N THR A 227 -16.09 10.96 11.83
CA THR A 227 -16.34 12.36 11.44
C THR A 227 -15.50 12.73 10.22
N ARG A 228 -15.95 13.73 9.45
CA ARG A 228 -15.22 14.23 8.26
C ARG A 228 -13.76 14.58 8.56
N ARG A 229 -13.52 15.24 9.70
CA ARG A 229 -12.18 15.65 10.14
C ARG A 229 -11.30 14.45 10.49
N ARG A 230 -11.85 13.46 11.19
CA ARG A 230 -11.10 12.25 11.57
C ARG A 230 -10.74 11.42 10.35
N LEU A 231 -11.66 11.23 9.42
CA LEU A 231 -11.39 10.51 8.19
C LEU A 231 -10.34 11.22 7.33
N ALA A 232 -10.45 12.53 7.16
CA ALA A 232 -9.44 13.32 6.43
C ALA A 232 -8.06 13.23 7.10
N SER A 233 -8.00 13.29 8.43
CA SER A 233 -6.76 13.10 9.18
C SER A 233 -6.16 11.71 8.99
N VAL A 234 -6.97 10.64 8.99
CA VAL A 234 -6.50 9.27 8.74
C VAL A 234 -5.90 9.13 7.34
N CYS A 235 -6.61 9.61 6.32
CA CYS A 235 -6.14 9.55 4.93
C CYS A 235 -4.87 10.38 4.73
N ALA A 236 -4.84 11.61 5.25
CA ALA A 236 -3.69 12.50 5.13
C ALA A 236 -2.45 11.97 5.87
N THR A 237 -2.63 11.45 7.09
CA THR A 237 -1.51 10.87 7.87
C THR A 237 -0.93 9.66 7.15
N THR A 238 -1.79 8.76 6.66
CA THR A 238 -1.36 7.58 5.91
C THR A 238 -0.60 7.97 4.65
N ALA A 239 -1.17 8.87 3.85
CA ALA A 239 -0.57 9.32 2.59
C ALA A 239 0.78 10.02 2.81
N LEU A 240 0.88 10.88 3.84
CA LEU A 240 2.12 11.55 4.22
C LEU A 240 3.19 10.56 4.67
N CYS A 241 2.85 9.62 5.56
CA CYS A 241 3.79 8.60 6.02
C CYS A 241 4.32 7.74 4.87
N LEU A 242 3.44 7.32 3.95
CA LEU A 242 3.84 6.56 2.76
C LEU A 242 4.75 7.39 1.85
N PHE A 243 4.40 8.64 1.58
CA PHE A 243 5.22 9.54 0.78
C PHE A 243 6.63 9.70 1.35
N LEU A 244 6.76 9.93 2.65
CA LEU A 244 8.07 10.07 3.29
C LEU A 244 8.90 8.78 3.18
N CYS A 245 8.30 7.61 3.42
CA CYS A 245 9.00 6.33 3.30
C CYS A 245 9.42 6.05 1.84
N TYR A 246 8.52 6.27 0.89
CA TYR A 246 8.77 5.99 -0.53
C TYR A 246 9.76 6.98 -1.15
N ALA A 247 9.68 8.26 -0.79
CA ALA A 247 10.65 9.26 -1.20
C ALA A 247 12.06 8.92 -0.67
N ALA A 248 12.17 8.51 0.59
CA ALA A 248 13.44 8.08 1.18
C ALA A 248 14.03 6.86 0.46
N LEU A 249 13.19 5.87 0.11
CA LEU A 249 13.61 4.70 -0.66
C LEU A 249 14.06 5.07 -2.08
N MET A 250 13.36 5.99 -2.76
CA MET A 250 13.77 6.45 -4.09
C MET A 250 15.05 7.28 -4.05
N SER A 251 15.30 8.05 -2.99
CA SER A 251 16.53 8.83 -2.85
C SER A 251 17.79 7.99 -2.62
N ALA A 252 17.62 6.71 -2.28
CA ALA A 252 18.73 5.80 -2.04
C ALA A 252 19.30 5.16 -3.32
N VAL A 253 18.93 5.69 -4.48
CA VAL A 253 19.07 5.06 -5.80
C VAL A 253 19.56 6.07 -6.81
#